data_AF-M0GSI9-F1
#
_entry.id   AF-M0GSI9-F1
#
_cell.length_a   1.000
_cell.length_b   1.000
_cell.length_c   1.000
_cell.angle_alpha   90.00
_cell.angle_beta   90.00
_cell.angle_gamma   90.00
#
_symmetry.space_group_name_H-M   'P 1'
#
loop_
_entity.id
_entity.type
_entity.pdbx_description
1 polymer ?
#
loop_
_entity_poly.entity_id
_entity_poly.type
_entity_poly.pdbx_seq_one_letter_code
_entity_poly.pdbx_strand_id
1 'polypeptide(L)'
;MLSLALAGKPNAGKSTFYTASTLAEVDVANYPFTTIDANRGVTHARTRCPCLDRDERCGNCEDGIRYVAVELVDVAGLVPGAHEGRGLGNQFLDELTNADAIVNVVDASGGTNAEGEPVEVGSFDPVEEVDFIEEELEQWLAGIVHKNWESVVRKSRSPDFDMDDALSDLLTGVGASEYDIAAVLRQLDYSPNPRDWDDADRVELARAIRQRTKPIVLVANKVDIAPPENLERLAETGKPVIAATADGELALRRAREAGIIDYHPGDDDFELVGDVSGAQEQGLERIRDLMGDHGGTGTQEAIDTAVYDVLDRITVYPVQNESKWTDGTGNVLPDAFLLPRGSTPRDLAYAVHSDIGDGYLHAVDARAKRRIAEDHELEEGDVIKIVSTAK
;
A
#
# COMPACT_ATOMS: atom_id res chain seq x y z
N MET A 1 -4.31 -9.04 6.44
CA MET A 1 -3.19 -8.07 6.48
C MET A 1 -3.29 -7.29 5.20
N LEU A 2 -3.11 -5.97 5.26
CA LEU A 2 -3.10 -5.12 4.07
C LEU A 2 -1.92 -5.51 3.17
N SER A 3 -2.13 -5.52 1.85
CA SER A 3 -1.11 -5.91 0.87
C SER A 3 -0.89 -4.83 -0.18
N LEU A 4 0.36 -4.44 -0.38
CA LEU A 4 0.81 -3.52 -1.42
C LEU A 4 1.62 -4.28 -2.46
N ALA A 5 1.36 -4.03 -3.74
CA ALA A 5 2.19 -4.58 -4.81
C ALA A 5 3.17 -3.52 -5.33
N LEU A 6 4.44 -3.88 -5.41
CA LEU A 6 5.48 -3.05 -5.97
C LEU A 6 5.60 -3.31 -7.47
N ALA A 7 5.27 -2.30 -8.28
CA ALA A 7 5.38 -2.34 -9.73
C ALA A 7 6.52 -1.43 -10.23
N GLY A 8 6.83 -1.54 -11.52
CA GLY A 8 7.84 -0.74 -12.19
C GLY A 8 8.57 -1.56 -13.24
N LYS A 9 9.19 -0.88 -14.21
CA LYS A 9 9.99 -1.58 -15.23
C LYS A 9 11.35 -2.04 -14.66
N PRO A 10 12.08 -2.92 -15.37
CA PRO A 10 13.45 -3.26 -15.01
C PRO A 10 14.34 -2.01 -14.87
N ASN A 11 15.25 -1.99 -13.90
CA ASN A 11 16.19 -0.88 -13.65
C ASN A 11 15.59 0.47 -13.24
N ALA A 12 14.28 0.57 -12.96
CA ALA A 12 13.68 1.75 -12.32
C ALA A 12 14.10 1.92 -10.84
N GLY A 13 14.69 0.89 -10.23
CA GLY A 13 15.11 0.86 -8.83
C GLY A 13 14.16 0.09 -7.90
N LYS A 14 13.19 -0.65 -8.48
CA LYS A 14 12.23 -1.50 -7.78
C LYS A 14 12.85 -2.43 -6.72
N SER A 15 13.86 -3.22 -7.09
CA SER A 15 14.50 -4.16 -6.14
C SER A 15 15.25 -3.45 -5.00
N THR A 16 15.83 -2.29 -5.28
CA THR A 16 16.42 -1.44 -4.24
C THR A 16 15.33 -0.91 -3.31
N PHE A 17 14.24 -0.37 -3.86
CA PHE A 17 13.10 0.13 -3.08
C PHE A 17 12.50 -0.97 -2.19
N TYR A 18 12.28 -2.17 -2.75
CA TYR A 18 11.81 -3.33 -2.02
C TYR A 18 12.74 -3.63 -0.85
N THR A 19 14.04 -3.79 -1.12
CA THR A 19 15.03 -4.08 -0.07
C THR A 19 15.03 -2.99 1.00
N ALA A 20 15.08 -1.73 0.61
CA ALA A 20 15.02 -0.59 1.52
C ALA A 20 13.77 -0.64 2.41
N SER A 21 12.60 -0.92 1.82
CA SER A 21 11.31 -0.94 2.52
C SER A 21 11.12 -2.15 3.44
N THR A 22 11.79 -3.28 3.17
CA THR A 22 11.65 -4.54 3.91
C THR A 22 12.75 -4.80 4.95
N LEU A 23 13.77 -3.94 5.04
CA LEU A 23 14.88 -4.07 6.01
C LEU A 23 14.47 -3.81 7.48
N ALA A 24 13.20 -4.00 7.84
CA ALA A 24 12.74 -3.75 9.20
C ALA A 24 13.18 -4.88 10.16
N GLU A 25 13.78 -4.50 11.29
CA GLU A 25 14.28 -5.40 12.35
C GLU A 25 13.17 -5.99 13.25
N VAL A 26 11.90 -5.66 13.00
CA VAL A 26 10.79 -6.12 13.83
C VAL A 26 10.67 -7.64 13.69
N ASP A 27 10.72 -8.36 14.82
CA ASP A 27 10.56 -9.82 14.89
C ASP A 27 9.27 -10.25 14.18
N VAL A 28 9.42 -10.65 12.92
CA VAL A 28 8.38 -11.22 12.05
C VAL A 28 7.77 -12.50 12.66
N ALA A 29 8.44 -13.07 13.66
CA ALA A 29 8.13 -14.34 14.32
C ALA A 29 6.74 -14.44 14.98
N ASN A 30 6.03 -13.33 15.19
CA ASN A 30 4.73 -13.33 15.88
C ASN A 30 3.50 -13.10 14.98
N TYR A 31 3.65 -12.90 13.66
CA TYR A 31 2.50 -12.78 12.75
C TYR A 31 2.15 -14.14 12.12
N PRO A 32 0.94 -14.71 12.35
CA PRO A 32 0.60 -16.10 11.98
C PRO A 32 0.54 -16.45 10.47
N PHE A 33 1.03 -15.59 9.58
CA PHE A 33 0.74 -15.67 8.14
C PHE A 33 1.93 -15.34 7.23
N THR A 34 3.17 -15.42 7.73
CA THR A 34 4.35 -15.14 6.92
C THR A 34 4.50 -16.21 5.83
N THR A 35 4.23 -15.83 4.59
CA THR A 35 4.28 -16.71 3.43
C THR A 35 5.73 -17.00 3.04
N ILE A 36 6.04 -18.23 2.61
CA ILE A 36 7.40 -18.70 2.23
C ILE A 36 7.78 -18.26 0.80
N ASP A 37 7.04 -17.32 0.21
CA ASP A 37 7.30 -16.85 -1.15
C ASP A 37 8.43 -15.81 -1.16
N ALA A 38 9.46 -16.05 -1.97
CA ALA A 38 10.66 -15.21 -2.03
C ALA A 38 10.40 -13.74 -2.43
N ASN A 39 9.25 -13.47 -3.04
CA ASN A 39 8.83 -12.14 -3.51
C ASN A 39 7.82 -11.46 -2.57
N ARG A 40 7.52 -12.05 -1.40
CA ARG A 40 6.62 -11.46 -0.40
C ARG A 40 7.43 -11.06 0.83
N GLY A 41 7.37 -9.78 1.18
CA GLY A 41 8.06 -9.19 2.31
C GLY A 41 7.10 -8.49 3.25
N VAL A 42 7.62 -8.05 4.38
CA VAL A 42 6.90 -7.19 5.32
C VAL A 42 7.55 -5.82 5.28
N THR A 43 6.76 -4.81 4.98
CA THR A 43 7.08 -3.41 5.22
C THR A 43 6.20 -2.87 6.34
N HIS A 44 6.32 -1.59 6.66
CA HIS A 44 5.57 -1.00 7.76
C HIS A 44 5.00 0.36 7.37
N ALA A 45 3.77 0.62 7.78
CA ALA A 45 3.20 1.96 7.81
C ALA A 45 3.64 2.64 9.12
N ARG A 46 4.14 3.85 9.01
CA ARG A 46 4.61 4.66 10.14
C ARG A 46 3.44 5.46 10.71
N THR A 47 3.26 5.44 12.02
CA THR A 47 2.31 6.33 12.72
C THR A 47 2.86 6.77 14.07
N ARG A 48 2.24 7.80 14.66
CA ARG A 48 2.58 8.29 15.98
C ARG A 48 2.04 7.35 17.06
N CYS A 49 2.93 6.83 17.91
CA CYS A 49 2.54 5.94 19.00
C CYS A 49 1.71 6.66 20.07
N PRO A 50 0.52 6.14 20.44
CA PRO A 50 -0.25 6.62 21.60
C PRO A 50 0.50 6.56 22.93
N CYS A 51 1.52 5.71 23.04
CA CYS A 51 2.35 5.59 24.25
C CYS A 51 3.02 6.90 24.67
N LEU A 52 3.12 7.90 23.78
CA LEU A 52 3.56 9.25 24.11
C LEU A 52 2.66 9.94 25.16
N ASP A 53 1.40 9.51 25.29
CA ASP A 53 0.43 10.06 26.24
C ASP A 53 0.44 9.31 27.59
N ARG A 54 1.46 8.46 27.80
CA ARG A 54 1.65 7.63 28.99
C ARG A 54 3.04 7.86 29.60
N ASP A 55 3.12 7.63 30.90
CA ASP A 55 4.41 7.60 31.61
C ASP A 55 5.20 6.34 31.26
N GLU A 56 4.50 5.21 31.08
CA GLU A 56 5.09 3.93 30.68
C GLU A 56 5.00 3.76 29.16
N ARG A 57 6.16 3.62 28.51
CA ARG A 57 6.27 3.41 27.07
C ARG A 57 5.99 1.96 26.71
N CYS A 58 5.43 1.71 25.53
CA CYS A 58 5.31 0.35 25.02
C CYS A 58 6.65 -0.16 24.48
N GLY A 59 6.82 -1.49 24.46
CA GLY A 59 8.01 -2.13 23.88
C GLY A 59 8.00 -2.22 22.35
N ASN A 60 6.91 -1.78 21.72
CA ASN A 60 6.65 -1.89 20.29
C ASN A 60 6.66 -0.49 19.64
N CYS A 61 7.55 0.38 20.09
CA CYS A 61 7.68 1.77 19.66
C CYS A 61 9.14 2.20 19.71
N GLU A 62 9.56 2.91 18.67
CA GLU A 62 10.90 3.51 18.56
C GLU A 62 10.72 5.04 18.63
N ASP A 63 11.18 5.66 19.71
CA ASP A 63 11.13 7.13 19.92
C ASP A 63 9.79 7.84 19.68
N GLY A 64 8.68 7.13 19.89
CA GLY A 64 7.33 7.67 19.69
C GLY A 64 6.72 7.30 18.36
N ILE A 65 7.42 6.52 17.55
CA ILE A 65 7.00 6.00 16.25
C ILE A 65 6.53 4.55 16.42
N ARG A 66 5.39 4.23 15.81
CA ARG A 66 4.86 2.88 15.68
C ARG A 66 4.95 2.45 14.22
N TYR A 67 5.50 1.26 14.00
CA TYR A 67 5.55 0.60 12.71
C TYR A 67 4.50 -0.49 12.67
N VAL A 68 3.49 -0.35 11.80
CA VAL A 68 2.40 -1.32 11.65
C VAL A 68 2.64 -2.15 10.41
N ALA A 69 2.70 -3.47 10.56
CA ALA A 69 3.09 -4.37 9.48
C ALA A 69 2.10 -4.34 8.30
N VAL A 70 2.66 -4.27 7.09
CA VAL A 70 1.97 -4.30 5.80
C VAL A 70 2.71 -5.30 4.91
N GLU A 71 1.98 -6.13 4.19
CA GLU A 71 2.59 -7.04 3.21
C GLU A 71 3.04 -6.23 1.98
N LEU A 72 4.26 -6.44 1.53
CA LEU A 72 4.80 -5.87 0.30
C LEU A 72 5.16 -7.00 -0.66
N VAL A 73 4.55 -7.00 -1.84
CA VAL A 73 4.78 -8.01 -2.89
C VAL A 73 5.66 -7.41 -3.98
N ASP A 74 6.85 -7.97 -4.20
CA ASP A 74 7.74 -7.56 -5.29
C ASP A 74 7.30 -8.23 -6.60
N VAL A 75 6.54 -7.49 -7.42
CA VAL A 75 6.11 -7.99 -8.73
C VAL A 75 7.26 -7.84 -9.70
N ALA A 76 7.60 -8.88 -10.47
CA ALA A 76 8.70 -8.80 -11.42
C ALA A 76 8.50 -7.66 -12.44
N GLY A 77 9.60 -7.11 -12.96
CA GLY A 77 9.55 -5.95 -13.85
C GLY A 77 8.65 -6.21 -15.07
N LEU A 78 7.63 -5.38 -15.24
CA LEU A 78 6.73 -5.45 -16.38
C LEU A 78 7.42 -4.91 -17.62
N VAL A 79 7.20 -5.59 -18.75
CA VAL A 79 7.70 -5.18 -20.08
C VAL A 79 6.53 -5.16 -21.07
N PRO A 80 6.62 -4.37 -22.16
CA PRO A 80 5.53 -4.24 -23.12
C PRO A 80 4.95 -5.55 -23.65
N GLY A 81 3.60 -5.66 -23.62
CA GLY A 81 2.86 -6.83 -24.09
C GLY A 81 2.74 -7.97 -23.08
N ALA A 82 2.81 -7.68 -21.78
CA ALA A 82 2.66 -8.67 -20.71
C ALA A 82 1.26 -9.30 -20.70
N HIS A 83 0.22 -8.49 -20.96
CA HIS A 83 -1.20 -8.92 -21.04
C HIS A 83 -1.49 -9.88 -22.20
N GLU A 84 -0.67 -9.86 -23.28
CA GLU A 84 -0.81 -10.79 -24.41
C GLU A 84 -0.36 -12.23 -24.09
N GLY A 85 0.10 -12.49 -22.85
CA GLY A 85 0.61 -13.80 -22.44
C GLY A 85 2.01 -14.11 -22.99
N ARG A 86 2.77 -13.08 -23.39
CA ARG A 86 4.20 -13.24 -23.71
C ARG A 86 4.98 -13.47 -22.42
N GLY A 87 5.36 -14.72 -22.15
CA GLY A 87 6.17 -15.09 -20.98
C GLY A 87 5.36 -15.27 -19.69
N LEU A 88 5.91 -14.85 -18.55
CA LEU A 88 5.30 -14.96 -17.22
C LEU A 88 4.35 -13.80 -16.87
N GLY A 89 4.08 -12.88 -17.81
CA GLY A 89 3.35 -11.62 -17.57
C GLY A 89 1.98 -11.76 -16.89
N ASN A 90 1.21 -12.81 -17.22
CA ASN A 90 -0.09 -13.03 -16.58
C ASN A 90 0.03 -13.29 -15.06
N GLN A 91 1.07 -13.98 -14.61
CA GLN A 91 1.27 -14.23 -13.17
C GLN A 91 1.60 -12.93 -12.42
N PHE A 92 2.30 -12.00 -13.05
CA PHE A 92 2.62 -10.70 -12.47
C PHE A 92 1.38 -9.80 -12.39
N LEU A 93 0.53 -9.84 -13.41
CA LEU A 93 -0.74 -9.10 -13.41
C LEU A 93 -1.75 -9.68 -12.40
N ASP A 94 -1.72 -11.01 -12.19
CA ASP A 94 -2.45 -11.66 -11.10
C ASP A 94 -1.99 -11.14 -9.73
N GLU A 95 -0.67 -11.03 -9.50
CA GLU A 95 -0.11 -10.49 -8.25
C GLU A 95 -0.53 -9.03 -7.99
N LEU A 96 -0.42 -8.17 -9.01
CA LEU A 96 -0.85 -6.77 -8.91
C LEU A 96 -2.34 -6.65 -8.58
N THR A 97 -3.15 -7.54 -9.13
CA THR A 97 -4.60 -7.51 -8.93
C THR A 97 -5.03 -8.06 -7.58
N ASN A 98 -4.22 -8.91 -6.95
CA ASN A 98 -4.50 -9.41 -5.61
C ASN A 98 -4.11 -8.43 -4.49
N ALA A 99 -3.33 -7.39 -4.78
CA ALA A 99 -2.97 -6.37 -3.80
C ALA A 99 -4.07 -5.32 -3.60
N ASP A 100 -4.08 -4.65 -2.45
CA ASP A 100 -5.01 -3.57 -2.13
C ASP A 100 -4.66 -2.28 -2.88
N ALA A 101 -3.37 -1.97 -3.02
CA ALA A 101 -2.87 -0.85 -3.83
C ALA A 101 -1.55 -1.19 -4.52
N ILE A 102 -1.20 -0.37 -5.52
CA ILE A 102 0.04 -0.50 -6.28
C ILE A 102 0.96 0.67 -5.94
N VAL A 103 2.18 0.36 -5.54
CA VAL A 103 3.28 1.31 -5.41
C VAL A 103 4.14 1.17 -6.67
N ASN A 104 4.00 2.12 -7.60
CA ASN A 104 4.67 2.05 -8.90
C ASN A 104 5.98 2.84 -8.89
N VAL A 105 7.10 2.14 -8.93
CA VAL A 105 8.44 2.73 -8.97
C VAL A 105 8.82 3.10 -10.39
N VAL A 106 8.89 4.41 -10.63
CA VAL A 106 9.16 5.02 -11.95
C VAL A 106 10.56 5.63 -11.95
N ASP A 107 11.29 5.46 -13.04
CA ASP A 107 12.59 6.12 -13.23
C ASP A 107 12.41 7.61 -13.59
N ALA A 108 12.33 8.47 -12.57
CA ALA A 108 12.13 9.91 -12.77
C ALA A 108 13.28 10.57 -13.55
N SER A 109 14.46 9.94 -13.60
CA SER A 109 15.59 10.45 -14.39
C SER A 109 15.36 10.36 -15.89
N GLY A 110 14.43 9.52 -16.37
CA GLY A 110 14.31 9.25 -17.80
C GLY A 110 15.57 8.61 -18.40
N GLY A 111 16.44 8.04 -17.56
CA GLY A 111 17.70 7.41 -17.93
C GLY A 111 17.58 5.94 -18.30
N THR A 112 16.35 5.42 -18.46
CA THR A 112 16.08 4.06 -18.93
C THR A 112 14.93 4.06 -19.94
N ASN A 113 15.03 3.26 -21.00
CA ASN A 113 13.95 3.10 -21.99
C ASN A 113 12.81 2.19 -21.46
N ALA A 114 11.85 1.83 -22.32
CA ALA A 114 10.69 1.00 -21.94
C ALA A 114 11.08 -0.42 -21.48
N GLU A 115 12.16 -0.98 -22.01
CA GLU A 115 12.70 -2.29 -21.63
C GLU A 115 13.61 -2.23 -20.39
N GLY A 116 13.87 -1.02 -19.87
CA GLY A 116 14.76 -0.79 -18.74
C GLY A 116 16.25 -0.69 -19.13
N GLU A 117 16.58 -0.59 -20.42
CA GLU A 117 17.95 -0.42 -20.88
C GLU A 117 18.43 1.03 -20.62
N PRO A 118 19.67 1.23 -20.14
CA PRO A 118 20.19 2.56 -19.87
C PRO A 118 20.26 3.45 -21.12
N VAL A 119 19.76 4.68 -21.00
CA VAL A 119 19.84 5.74 -22.00
C VAL A 119 20.35 7.04 -21.33
N GLU A 120 20.55 8.09 -22.12
CA GLU A 120 20.93 9.40 -21.57
C GLU A 120 19.78 9.96 -20.71
N VAL A 121 20.11 10.50 -19.53
CA VAL A 121 19.15 11.11 -18.59
C VAL A 121 18.30 12.17 -19.31
N GLY A 122 16.99 12.14 -19.06
CA GLY A 122 16.00 13.01 -19.70
C GLY A 122 15.62 12.61 -21.13
N SER A 123 16.16 11.50 -21.67
CA SER A 123 15.82 11.06 -23.03
C SER A 123 14.50 10.30 -23.10
N PHE A 124 14.10 9.65 -22.00
CA PHE A 124 12.84 8.92 -21.91
C PHE A 124 11.87 9.65 -21.00
N ASP A 125 10.59 9.62 -21.39
CA ASP A 125 9.52 10.24 -20.63
C ASP A 125 9.01 9.30 -19.53
N PRO A 126 9.14 9.64 -18.24
CA PRO A 126 8.67 8.78 -17.17
C PRO A 126 7.13 8.64 -17.14
N VAL A 127 6.37 9.56 -17.75
CA VAL A 127 4.91 9.44 -17.86
C VAL A 127 4.53 8.27 -18.78
N GLU A 128 5.31 7.99 -19.82
CA GLU A 128 5.07 6.83 -20.69
C GLU A 128 5.18 5.51 -19.92
N GLU A 129 6.04 5.42 -18.90
CA GLU A 129 6.13 4.25 -18.03
C GLU A 129 4.88 4.08 -17.15
N VAL A 130 4.31 5.19 -16.68
CA VAL A 130 3.06 5.17 -15.91
C VAL A 130 1.91 4.69 -16.78
N ASP A 131 1.72 5.33 -17.94
CA ASP A 131 0.64 5.00 -18.87
C ASP A 131 0.72 3.54 -19.33
N PHE A 132 1.93 3.04 -19.54
CA PHE A 132 2.18 1.66 -19.90
C PHE A 132 1.66 0.66 -18.85
N ILE A 133 2.01 0.84 -17.58
CA ILE A 133 1.58 -0.08 -16.50
C ILE A 133 0.06 -0.05 -16.35
N GLU A 134 -0.54 1.13 -16.48
CA GLU A 134 -1.98 1.28 -16.44
C GLU A 134 -2.68 0.56 -17.58
N GLU A 135 -2.20 0.75 -18.82
CA GLU A 135 -2.78 0.11 -20.00
C GLU A 135 -2.66 -1.42 -19.90
N GLU A 136 -1.52 -1.96 -19.46
CA GLU A 136 -1.36 -3.42 -19.29
C GLU A 136 -2.35 -4.02 -18.28
N LEU A 137 -2.56 -3.34 -17.14
CA LEU A 137 -3.53 -3.76 -16.13
C LEU A 137 -4.97 -3.67 -16.65
N GLU A 138 -5.30 -2.58 -17.35
CA GLU A 138 -6.62 -2.37 -17.96
C GLU A 138 -6.92 -3.45 -19.02
N GLN A 139 -5.97 -3.74 -19.90
CA GLN A 139 -6.13 -4.73 -20.96
C GLN A 139 -6.22 -6.16 -20.39
N TRP A 140 -5.44 -6.48 -19.35
CA TRP A 140 -5.53 -7.77 -18.69
C TRP A 140 -6.89 -7.98 -18.02
N LEU A 141 -7.40 -6.97 -17.32
CA LEU A 141 -8.71 -7.02 -16.69
C LEU A 141 -9.82 -7.09 -17.73
N ALA A 142 -9.73 -6.31 -18.82
CA ALA A 142 -10.64 -6.41 -19.95
C ALA A 142 -10.61 -7.81 -20.57
N GLY A 143 -9.44 -8.45 -20.64
CA GLY A 143 -9.28 -9.83 -21.06
C GLY A 143 -10.03 -10.83 -20.16
N ILE A 144 -10.03 -10.62 -18.83
CA ILE A 144 -10.82 -11.42 -17.89
C ILE A 144 -12.31 -11.22 -18.12
N VAL A 145 -12.75 -9.97 -18.23
CA VAL A 145 -14.15 -9.62 -18.51
C VAL A 145 -14.60 -10.27 -19.81
N HIS A 146 -13.83 -10.11 -20.89
CA HIS A 146 -14.13 -10.66 -22.20
C HIS A 146 -14.24 -12.19 -22.17
N LYS A 147 -13.27 -12.90 -21.58
CA LYS A 147 -13.28 -14.38 -21.47
C LYS A 147 -14.51 -14.91 -20.73
N ASN A 148 -15.00 -14.17 -19.73
CA ASN A 148 -16.10 -14.61 -18.87
C ASN A 148 -17.45 -13.99 -19.26
N TRP A 149 -17.50 -13.08 -20.24
CA TRP A 149 -18.70 -12.31 -20.60
C TRP A 149 -19.87 -13.17 -21.09
N GLU A 150 -19.57 -14.27 -21.80
CA GLU A 150 -20.62 -15.19 -22.27
C GLU A 150 -21.45 -15.75 -21.11
N SER A 151 -20.85 -15.92 -19.93
CA SER A 151 -21.56 -16.35 -18.73
C SER A 151 -22.59 -15.32 -18.26
N VAL A 152 -22.25 -14.02 -18.34
CA VAL A 152 -23.15 -12.90 -18.02
C VAL A 152 -24.30 -12.84 -19.02
N VAL A 153 -24.01 -12.97 -20.32
CA VAL A 153 -25.02 -13.00 -21.40
C VAL A 153 -25.98 -14.19 -21.28
N ARG A 154 -25.52 -15.31 -20.71
CA ARG A 154 -26.35 -16.47 -20.41
C ARG A 154 -27.24 -16.22 -19.20
N LYS A 155 -26.70 -15.64 -18.12
CA LYS A 155 -27.44 -15.26 -16.91
C LYS A 155 -28.55 -14.25 -17.23
N SER A 156 -28.33 -13.33 -18.18
CA SER A 156 -29.31 -12.31 -18.59
C SER A 156 -30.59 -12.82 -19.27
N ARG A 157 -30.70 -14.14 -19.50
CA ARG A 157 -31.94 -14.77 -19.96
C ARG A 157 -32.93 -15.02 -18.82
N SER A 158 -32.47 -14.96 -17.56
CA SER A 158 -33.31 -15.11 -16.39
C SER A 158 -34.16 -13.85 -16.19
N PRO A 159 -35.45 -13.96 -15.78
CA PRO A 159 -36.25 -12.82 -15.36
C PRO A 159 -35.67 -12.10 -14.13
N ASP A 160 -34.95 -12.83 -13.28
CA ASP A 160 -34.32 -12.33 -12.04
C ASP A 160 -32.86 -11.89 -12.28
N PHE A 161 -32.50 -11.51 -13.51
CA PHE A 161 -31.14 -11.05 -13.81
C PHE A 161 -30.90 -9.67 -13.22
N ASP A 162 -29.81 -9.57 -12.46
CA ASP A 162 -29.26 -8.32 -11.97
C ASP A 162 -27.83 -8.17 -12.50
N MET A 163 -27.49 -6.97 -12.99
CA MET A 163 -26.18 -6.70 -13.58
C MET A 163 -25.10 -6.60 -12.49
N ASP A 164 -25.41 -5.93 -11.38
CA ASP A 164 -24.50 -5.74 -10.25
C ASP A 164 -24.09 -7.12 -9.72
N ASP A 165 -25.04 -7.99 -9.41
CA ASP A 165 -24.77 -9.36 -8.94
C ASP A 165 -23.91 -10.16 -9.93
N ALA A 166 -24.21 -10.06 -11.23
CA ALA A 166 -23.50 -10.82 -12.25
C ALA A 166 -22.04 -10.35 -12.43
N LEU A 167 -21.79 -9.05 -12.31
CA LEU A 167 -20.45 -8.47 -12.38
C LEU A 167 -19.68 -8.68 -11.07
N SER A 168 -20.35 -8.61 -9.92
CA SER A 168 -19.76 -8.97 -8.63
C SER A 168 -19.25 -10.41 -8.64
N ASP A 169 -20.06 -11.38 -9.10
CA ASP A 169 -19.62 -12.76 -9.28
C ASP A 169 -18.38 -12.89 -10.19
N LEU A 170 -18.35 -12.13 -11.28
CA LEU A 170 -17.28 -12.19 -12.29
C LEU A 170 -15.97 -11.58 -11.77
N LEU A 171 -16.07 -10.46 -11.05
CA LEU A 171 -14.95 -9.62 -10.64
C LEU A 171 -14.56 -9.80 -9.16
N THR A 172 -15.22 -10.71 -8.43
CA THR A 172 -14.79 -11.08 -7.06
C THR A 172 -13.32 -11.52 -7.05
N GLY A 173 -12.87 -12.25 -8.08
CA GLY A 173 -11.48 -12.70 -8.20
C GLY A 173 -10.45 -11.59 -8.40
N VAL A 174 -10.88 -10.36 -8.70
CA VAL A 174 -10.00 -9.19 -8.84
C VAL A 174 -10.09 -8.24 -7.64
N GLY A 175 -10.76 -8.69 -6.57
CA GLY A 175 -10.93 -7.94 -5.32
C GLY A 175 -11.99 -6.84 -5.38
N ALA A 176 -12.88 -6.83 -6.38
CA ALA A 176 -13.99 -5.88 -6.44
C ALA A 176 -15.13 -6.31 -5.52
N SER A 177 -15.56 -5.43 -4.61
CA SER A 177 -16.74 -5.66 -3.77
C SER A 177 -18.04 -5.33 -4.51
N GLU A 178 -19.18 -5.79 -4.01
CA GLU A 178 -20.51 -5.37 -4.50
C GLU A 178 -20.66 -3.84 -4.52
N TYR A 179 -20.13 -3.17 -3.49
CA TYR A 179 -20.13 -1.71 -3.43
C TYR A 179 -19.31 -1.08 -4.56
N ASP A 180 -18.18 -1.68 -4.92
CA ASP A 180 -17.33 -1.17 -6.01
C ASP A 180 -17.99 -1.30 -7.36
N ILE A 181 -18.60 -2.46 -7.63
CA ILE A 181 -19.38 -2.68 -8.86
C ILE A 181 -20.52 -1.66 -8.96
N ALA A 182 -21.33 -1.55 -7.91
CA ALA A 182 -22.48 -0.66 -7.90
C ALA A 182 -22.05 0.82 -8.04
N ALA A 183 -20.91 1.21 -7.47
CA ALA A 183 -20.39 2.56 -7.62
C ALA A 183 -19.90 2.85 -9.06
N VAL A 184 -19.20 1.90 -9.68
CA VAL A 184 -18.72 2.01 -11.07
C VAL A 184 -19.89 2.07 -12.04
N LEU A 185 -20.86 1.15 -11.94
CA LEU A 185 -22.03 1.13 -12.82
C LEU A 185 -22.85 2.42 -12.73
N ARG A 186 -22.94 3.06 -11.56
CA ARG A 186 -23.64 4.36 -11.42
C ARG A 186 -22.96 5.51 -12.19
N GLN A 187 -21.68 5.39 -12.50
CA GLN A 187 -20.90 6.42 -13.19
C GLN A 187 -20.76 6.15 -14.70
N LEU A 188 -20.83 4.87 -15.10
CA LEU A 188 -20.77 4.47 -16.50
C LEU A 188 -22.12 4.67 -17.20
N ASP A 189 -22.08 5.06 -18.47
CA ASP A 189 -23.24 4.97 -19.35
C ASP A 189 -23.19 3.60 -20.04
N TYR A 190 -24.06 2.68 -19.64
CA TYR A 190 -24.03 1.30 -20.11
C TYR A 190 -25.41 0.78 -20.50
N SER A 191 -25.43 -0.16 -21.47
CA SER A 191 -26.67 -0.86 -21.80
C SER A 191 -27.02 -1.85 -20.68
N PRO A 192 -28.27 -1.86 -20.16
CA PRO A 192 -28.70 -2.85 -19.18
C PRO A 192 -28.75 -4.28 -19.75
N ASN A 193 -28.65 -4.43 -21.08
CA ASN A 193 -28.60 -5.72 -21.74
C ASN A 193 -27.14 -6.09 -22.10
N PRO A 194 -26.55 -7.11 -21.44
CA PRO A 194 -25.16 -7.52 -21.69
C PRO A 194 -24.83 -7.91 -23.13
N ARG A 195 -25.84 -8.18 -23.98
CA ARG A 195 -25.62 -8.50 -25.40
C ARG A 195 -25.26 -7.30 -26.25
N ASP A 196 -25.60 -6.12 -25.79
CA ASP A 196 -25.36 -4.88 -26.52
C ASP A 196 -23.95 -4.34 -26.24
N TRP A 197 -23.26 -4.90 -25.23
CA TRP A 197 -21.90 -4.53 -24.86
C TRP A 197 -20.89 -5.02 -25.90
N ASP A 198 -20.17 -4.08 -26.50
CA ASP A 198 -19.02 -4.36 -27.35
C ASP A 198 -17.72 -4.50 -26.53
N ASP A 199 -16.58 -4.56 -27.21
CA ASP A 199 -15.28 -4.68 -26.52
C ASP A 199 -14.84 -3.36 -25.89
N ALA A 200 -15.27 -2.20 -26.40
CA ALA A 200 -14.95 -0.91 -25.81
C ALA A 200 -15.68 -0.72 -24.47
N ASP A 201 -16.95 -1.12 -24.38
CA ASP A 201 -17.71 -1.08 -23.12
C ASP A 201 -17.03 -1.92 -22.02
N ARG A 202 -16.49 -3.08 -22.40
CA ARG A 202 -15.78 -3.98 -21.46
C ARG A 202 -14.43 -3.42 -21.02
N VAL A 203 -13.70 -2.76 -21.92
CA VAL A 203 -12.46 -2.05 -21.58
C VAL A 203 -12.75 -0.87 -20.67
N GLU A 204 -13.83 -0.13 -20.90
CA GLU A 204 -14.24 0.98 -20.04
C GLU A 204 -14.62 0.49 -18.64
N LEU A 205 -15.39 -0.61 -18.54
CA LEU A 205 -15.67 -1.26 -17.26
C LEU A 205 -14.38 -1.69 -16.56
N ALA A 206 -13.46 -2.35 -17.28
CA ALA A 206 -12.18 -2.77 -16.72
C ALA A 206 -11.38 -1.59 -16.18
N ARG A 207 -11.25 -0.50 -16.95
CA ARG A 207 -10.61 0.74 -16.51
C ARG A 207 -11.23 1.31 -15.25
N ALA A 208 -12.56 1.46 -15.23
CA ALA A 208 -13.26 2.05 -14.09
C ALA A 208 -13.14 1.19 -12.82
N ILE A 209 -13.19 -0.14 -12.96
CA ILE A 209 -12.96 -1.08 -11.86
C ILE A 209 -11.52 -0.98 -11.36
N ARG A 210 -10.52 -1.02 -12.26
CA ARG A 210 -9.10 -0.93 -11.91
C ARG A 210 -8.80 0.35 -11.14
N GLN A 211 -9.26 1.50 -11.62
CA GLN A 211 -9.05 2.80 -10.96
C GLN A 211 -9.60 2.82 -9.52
N ARG A 212 -10.68 2.07 -9.27
CA ARG A 212 -11.31 2.00 -7.95
C ARG A 212 -10.67 0.96 -7.03
N THR A 213 -10.37 -0.22 -7.55
CA THR A 213 -9.94 -1.37 -6.73
C THR A 213 -8.42 -1.52 -6.64
N LYS A 214 -7.68 -0.86 -7.54
CA LYS A 214 -6.20 -0.87 -7.63
C LYS A 214 -5.68 0.56 -7.77
N PRO A 215 -5.87 1.42 -6.76
CA PRO A 215 -5.29 2.75 -6.81
C PRO A 215 -3.76 2.67 -6.83
N ILE A 216 -3.13 3.65 -7.49
CA ILE A 216 -1.68 3.65 -7.74
C ILE A 216 -1.04 4.88 -7.09
N VAL A 217 0.00 4.65 -6.28
CA VAL A 217 0.95 5.66 -5.83
C VAL A 217 2.17 5.61 -6.73
N LEU A 218 2.58 6.75 -7.29
CA LEU A 218 3.80 6.84 -8.08
C LEU A 218 4.99 7.18 -7.19
N VAL A 219 6.06 6.40 -7.30
CA VAL A 219 7.34 6.67 -6.68
C VAL A 219 8.28 7.16 -7.77
N ALA A 220 8.49 8.47 -7.82
CA ALA A 220 9.43 9.12 -8.73
C ALA A 220 10.86 8.90 -8.22
N ASN A 221 11.41 7.72 -8.50
CA ASN A 221 12.69 7.28 -7.98
C ASN A 221 13.87 7.84 -8.79
N LYS A 222 15.07 7.82 -8.19
CA LYS A 222 16.30 8.43 -8.71
C LYS A 222 16.21 9.95 -8.82
N VAL A 223 15.53 10.57 -7.87
CA VAL A 223 15.36 12.02 -7.81
C VAL A 223 16.70 12.77 -7.76
N ASP A 224 17.75 12.12 -7.26
CA ASP A 224 19.12 12.63 -7.18
C ASP A 224 19.74 13.03 -8.53
N ILE A 225 19.23 12.48 -9.63
CA ILE A 225 19.67 12.80 -10.99
C ILE A 225 18.50 13.18 -11.92
N ALA A 226 17.30 13.35 -11.36
CA ALA A 226 16.11 13.60 -12.16
C ALA A 226 16.03 15.06 -12.65
N PRO A 227 15.72 15.30 -13.93
CA PRO A 227 15.34 16.63 -14.39
C PRO A 227 14.07 17.11 -13.66
N PRO A 228 14.01 18.36 -13.20
CA PRO A 228 12.81 18.91 -12.54
C PRO A 228 11.55 18.79 -13.40
N GLU A 229 11.69 18.96 -14.73
CA GLU A 229 10.58 18.88 -15.68
C GLU A 229 9.92 17.49 -15.67
N ASN A 230 10.68 16.42 -15.40
CA ASN A 230 10.13 15.07 -15.31
C ASN A 230 9.25 14.90 -14.07
N LEU A 231 9.65 15.50 -12.94
CA LEU A 231 8.87 15.48 -11.70
C LEU A 231 7.57 16.29 -11.86
N GLU A 232 7.64 17.45 -12.50
CA GLU A 232 6.47 18.28 -12.82
C GLU A 232 5.46 17.49 -13.66
N ARG A 233 5.94 16.80 -14.70
CA ARG A 233 5.08 16.00 -15.59
C ARG A 233 4.47 14.79 -14.88
N LEU A 234 5.22 14.13 -13.99
CA LEU A 234 4.66 13.07 -13.16
C LEU A 234 3.56 13.61 -12.23
N ALA A 235 3.76 14.78 -11.64
CA ALA A 235 2.74 15.43 -10.80
C ALA A 235 1.47 15.81 -11.58
N GLU A 236 1.57 16.09 -12.88
CA GLU A 236 0.43 16.37 -13.76
C GLU A 236 -0.44 15.14 -14.08
N THR A 237 0.00 13.93 -13.73
CA THR A 237 -0.79 12.69 -13.95
C THR A 237 -2.06 12.59 -13.10
N GLY A 238 -2.22 13.46 -12.09
CA GLY A 238 -3.35 13.45 -11.17
C GLY A 238 -3.31 12.33 -10.12
N LYS A 239 -2.19 11.61 -10.02
CA LYS A 239 -1.94 10.56 -9.03
C LYS A 239 -1.07 11.10 -7.89
N PRO A 240 -1.10 10.50 -6.69
CA PRO A 240 -0.11 10.78 -5.67
C PRO A 240 1.29 10.44 -6.19
N VAL A 241 2.21 11.41 -6.16
CA VAL A 241 3.59 11.25 -6.62
C VAL A 241 4.53 11.60 -5.49
N ILE A 242 5.36 10.63 -5.09
CA ILE A 242 6.36 10.78 -4.05
C ILE A 242 7.74 10.76 -4.70
N ALA A 243 8.47 11.87 -4.56
CA ALA A 243 9.86 11.96 -4.99
C ALA A 243 10.71 11.08 -4.07
N ALA A 244 11.54 10.19 -4.64
CA ALA A 244 12.26 9.22 -3.83
C ALA A 244 13.69 8.94 -4.31
N THR A 245 14.51 8.53 -3.35
CA THR A 245 15.82 7.91 -3.59
C THR A 245 15.91 6.60 -2.82
N ALA A 246 15.57 5.49 -3.50
CA ALA A 246 15.63 4.16 -2.90
C ALA A 246 17.06 3.77 -2.48
N ASP A 247 18.07 4.16 -3.28
CA ASP A 247 19.47 3.92 -2.95
C ASP A 247 19.91 4.75 -1.72
N GLY A 248 19.41 5.99 -1.59
CA GLY A 248 19.62 6.83 -0.42
C GLY A 248 19.04 6.20 0.85
N GLU A 249 17.77 5.78 0.81
CA GLU A 249 17.13 5.10 1.94
C GLU A 249 17.89 3.81 2.34
N LEU A 250 18.27 2.99 1.36
CA LEU A 250 19.02 1.77 1.61
C LEU A 250 20.39 2.06 2.26
N ALA A 251 21.06 3.13 1.84
CA ALA A 251 22.32 3.56 2.44
C ALA A 251 22.14 4.03 3.89
N LEU A 252 21.10 4.82 4.19
CA LEU A 252 20.81 5.28 5.55
C LEU A 252 20.48 4.10 6.47
N ARG A 253 19.64 3.16 6.04
CA ARG A 253 19.31 1.97 6.84
C ARG A 253 20.54 1.12 7.16
N ARG A 254 21.41 0.88 6.17
CA ARG A 254 22.69 0.17 6.40
C ARG A 254 23.63 0.94 7.33
N ALA A 255 23.66 2.27 7.23
CA ALA A 255 24.46 3.10 8.13
C ALA A 255 23.92 3.03 9.57
N ARG A 256 22.60 3.00 9.76
CA ARG A 256 21.96 2.79 11.07
C ARG A 256 22.31 1.42 11.64
N GLU A 257 22.16 0.35 10.86
CA GLU A 257 22.53 -1.03 11.28
C GLU A 257 24.01 -1.13 11.68
N ALA A 258 24.88 -0.37 10.99
CA ALA A 258 26.30 -0.29 11.31
C ALA A 258 26.62 0.60 12.54
N GLY A 259 25.62 1.24 13.16
CA GLY A 259 25.79 2.16 14.28
C GLY A 259 26.49 3.46 13.91
N ILE A 260 26.41 3.86 12.64
CA ILE A 260 27.04 5.09 12.12
C ILE A 260 26.11 6.29 12.31
N ILE A 261 24.81 6.08 12.11
CA ILE A 261 23.80 7.14 12.22
C ILE A 261 22.66 6.72 13.14
N ASP A 262 22.01 7.72 13.73
CA ASP A 262 20.68 7.61 14.31
C ASP A 262 19.66 8.11 13.29
N TYR A 263 18.74 7.22 12.88
CA TYR A 263 17.79 7.44 11.80
C TYR A 263 16.61 6.49 11.93
N HIS A 264 15.39 7.02 11.92
CA HIS A 264 14.19 6.21 11.75
C HIS A 264 13.70 6.34 10.30
N PRO A 265 13.31 5.23 9.63
CA PRO A 265 12.77 5.31 8.28
C PRO A 265 11.68 6.38 8.11
N GLY A 266 11.89 7.23 7.11
CA GLY A 266 11.00 8.36 6.81
C GLY A 266 11.24 9.61 7.65
N ASP A 267 12.28 9.64 8.50
CA ASP A 267 12.73 10.90 9.10
C ASP A 267 13.25 11.86 8.01
N ASP A 268 13.14 13.15 8.28
CA ASP A 268 13.56 14.23 7.37
C ASP A 268 15.06 14.57 7.50
N ASP A 269 15.73 14.08 8.55
CA ASP A 269 17.18 14.14 8.74
C ASP A 269 17.67 12.90 9.55
N PHE A 270 18.98 12.81 9.76
CA PHE A 270 19.63 11.82 10.61
C PHE A 270 20.78 12.43 11.41
N GLU A 271 21.16 11.81 12.52
CA GLU A 271 22.30 12.25 13.33
C GLU A 271 23.51 11.32 13.13
N LEU A 272 24.71 11.90 12.97
CA LEU A 272 25.95 11.10 12.96
C LEU A 272 26.32 10.72 14.40
N VAL A 273 26.39 9.41 14.69
CA VAL A 273 26.73 8.89 16.03
C VAL A 273 28.02 8.06 16.04
N GLY A 274 28.51 7.63 14.87
CA GLY A 274 29.72 6.83 14.71
C GLY A 274 30.79 7.50 13.84
N ASP A 275 31.98 6.90 13.83
CA ASP A 275 33.09 7.36 12.99
C ASP A 275 32.85 6.98 11.52
N VAL A 276 33.05 7.94 10.62
CA VAL A 276 32.92 7.76 9.17
C VAL A 276 34.24 8.06 8.46
N SER A 277 34.49 7.36 7.36
CA SER A 277 35.51 7.78 6.40
C SER A 277 35.04 9.02 5.62
N GLY A 278 35.96 9.84 5.11
CA GLY A 278 35.58 11.03 4.34
C GLY A 278 34.74 10.75 3.09
N ALA A 279 34.82 9.52 2.53
CA ALA A 279 33.96 9.11 1.42
C ALA A 279 32.53 8.77 1.88
N GLN A 280 32.37 8.18 3.08
CA GLN A 280 31.06 7.92 3.68
C GLN A 280 30.40 9.22 4.10
N GLU A 281 31.15 10.14 4.69
CA GLU A 281 30.69 11.48 5.07
C GLU A 281 30.13 12.22 3.85
N GLN A 282 30.89 12.30 2.75
CA GLN A 282 30.41 12.90 1.49
C GLN A 282 29.21 12.17 0.87
N GLY A 283 29.06 10.87 1.11
CA GLY A 283 27.88 10.11 0.68
C GLY A 283 26.64 10.51 1.48
N LEU A 284 26.78 10.57 2.80
CA LEU A 284 25.72 10.94 3.73
C LEU A 284 25.31 12.41 3.57
N GLU A 285 26.26 13.33 3.37
CA GLU A 285 25.96 14.74 3.08
C GLU A 285 25.11 14.90 1.82
N ARG A 286 25.44 14.18 0.74
CA ARG A 286 24.62 14.21 -0.49
C ARG A 286 23.19 13.71 -0.27
N ILE A 287 23.02 12.67 0.54
CA ILE A 287 21.69 12.16 0.89
C ILE A 287 20.95 13.20 1.73
N ARG A 288 21.61 13.82 2.71
CA ARG A 288 21.03 14.87 3.55
C ARG A 288 20.57 16.09 2.74
N ASP A 289 21.37 16.53 1.77
CA ASP A 289 20.99 17.64 0.88
C ASP A 289 19.71 17.30 0.10
N LEU A 290 19.62 16.09 -0.45
CA LEU A 290 18.42 15.61 -1.15
C LEU A 290 17.20 15.50 -0.21
N MET A 291 17.39 15.02 1.02
CA MET A 291 16.33 14.97 2.02
C MET A 291 15.83 16.39 2.36
N GLY A 292 16.72 17.37 2.43
CA GLY A 292 16.37 18.77 2.65
C GLY A 292 15.50 19.36 1.53
N ASP A 293 15.73 18.94 0.28
CA ASP A 293 14.95 19.39 -0.88
C ASP A 293 13.57 18.69 -0.99
N HIS A 294 13.45 17.46 -0.49
CA HIS A 294 12.27 16.61 -0.69
C HIS A 294 11.50 16.23 0.59
N GLY A 295 11.98 16.61 1.77
CA GLY A 295 11.36 16.27 3.06
C GLY A 295 11.65 14.84 3.54
N GLY A 296 12.73 14.22 3.06
CA GLY A 296 13.11 12.84 3.37
C GLY A 296 13.57 12.07 2.13
N THR A 297 13.69 10.74 2.25
CA THR A 297 14.08 9.87 1.13
C THR A 297 12.91 9.43 0.23
N GLY A 298 11.68 9.71 0.65
CA GLY A 298 10.43 9.35 -0.05
C GLY A 298 10.03 7.87 0.00
N THR A 299 10.90 6.97 0.48
CA THR A 299 10.59 5.52 0.47
C THR A 299 9.52 5.17 1.49
N GLN A 300 9.68 5.60 2.75
CA GLN A 300 8.67 5.39 3.80
C GLN A 300 7.39 6.19 3.51
N GLU A 301 7.52 7.43 3.03
CA GLU A 301 6.40 8.30 2.66
C GLU A 301 5.52 7.66 1.58
N ALA A 302 6.09 6.97 0.60
CA ALA A 302 5.32 6.25 -0.42
C ALA A 302 4.46 5.12 0.18
N ILE A 303 4.98 4.38 1.16
CA ILE A 303 4.22 3.36 1.87
C ILE A 303 3.12 4.00 2.72
N ASP A 304 3.44 5.06 3.46
CA ASP A 304 2.49 5.76 4.31
C ASP A 304 1.36 6.40 3.47
N THR A 305 1.70 7.02 2.34
CA THR A 305 0.74 7.58 1.37
C THR A 305 -0.18 6.48 0.82
N ALA A 306 0.38 5.31 0.45
CA ALA A 306 -0.42 4.20 -0.03
C ALA A 306 -1.43 3.71 1.02
N VAL A 307 -1.01 3.67 2.29
CA VAL A 307 -1.84 3.14 3.39
C VAL A 307 -2.85 4.16 3.89
N TYR A 308 -2.42 5.37 4.26
CA TYR A 308 -3.26 6.34 4.95
C TYR A 308 -4.01 7.26 4.00
N ASP A 309 -3.41 7.65 2.88
CA ASP A 309 -4.03 8.64 1.97
C ASP A 309 -4.82 7.97 0.84
N VAL A 310 -4.26 6.91 0.26
CA VAL A 310 -4.87 6.23 -0.88
C VAL A 310 -5.87 5.16 -0.46
N LEU A 311 -5.47 4.28 0.46
CA LEU A 311 -6.36 3.22 0.98
C LEU A 311 -7.24 3.69 2.15
N ASP A 312 -7.11 4.96 2.54
CA ASP A 312 -7.84 5.63 3.61
C ASP A 312 -7.93 4.78 4.88
N ARG A 313 -6.77 4.28 5.33
CA ARG A 313 -6.66 3.49 6.56
C ARG A 313 -6.44 4.39 7.77
N ILE A 314 -6.78 3.85 8.94
CA ILE A 314 -6.46 4.40 10.26
C ILE A 314 -5.81 3.32 11.12
N THR A 315 -4.91 3.71 12.01
CA THR A 315 -4.31 2.83 13.01
C THR A 315 -5.08 2.90 14.31
N VAL A 316 -5.56 1.74 14.78
CA VAL A 316 -6.29 1.60 16.05
C VAL A 316 -5.62 0.56 16.95
N TYR A 317 -5.63 0.81 18.25
CA TYR A 317 -4.89 0.06 19.25
C TYR A 317 -5.83 -0.64 20.25
N PRO A 318 -6.06 -1.95 20.10
CA PRO A 318 -6.88 -2.70 21.03
C PRO A 318 -6.12 -2.98 22.34
N VAL A 319 -6.83 -2.86 23.47
CA VAL A 319 -6.29 -3.14 24.81
C VAL A 319 -7.29 -3.94 25.65
N GLN A 320 -6.81 -4.70 26.63
CA GLN A 320 -7.70 -5.39 27.58
C GLN A 320 -7.98 -4.54 28.83
N ASN A 321 -7.01 -3.70 29.22
CA ASN A 321 -7.13 -2.77 30.35
C ASN A 321 -7.12 -1.31 29.85
N GLU A 322 -8.26 -0.64 29.95
CA GLU A 322 -8.46 0.75 29.53
C GLU A 322 -7.72 1.78 30.40
N SER A 323 -7.36 1.42 31.63
CA SER A 323 -6.65 2.35 32.52
C SER A 323 -5.15 2.32 32.30
N LYS A 324 -4.59 1.13 32.06
CA LYS A 324 -3.14 0.92 31.85
C LYS A 324 -2.75 0.82 30.38
N TRP A 325 -3.72 0.64 29.49
CA TRP A 325 -3.53 0.35 28.06
C TRP A 325 -2.72 -0.92 27.83
N THR A 326 -3.00 -1.96 28.62
CA THR A 326 -2.26 -3.24 28.57
C THR A 326 -3.13 -4.39 28.10
N ASP A 327 -2.47 -5.46 27.64
CA ASP A 327 -3.07 -6.79 27.53
C ASP A 327 -3.20 -7.50 28.90
N GLY A 328 -3.63 -8.77 28.87
CA GLY A 328 -3.77 -9.63 30.04
C GLY A 328 -2.44 -10.07 30.68
N THR A 329 -1.32 -9.90 29.98
CA THR A 329 0.03 -10.18 30.49
C THR A 329 0.74 -8.94 31.02
N GLY A 330 0.19 -7.75 30.76
CA GLY A 330 0.71 -6.47 31.20
C GLY A 330 1.50 -5.69 30.14
N ASN A 331 1.58 -6.17 28.89
CA ASN A 331 2.28 -5.43 27.83
C ASN A 331 1.45 -4.20 27.44
N VAL A 332 2.06 -3.02 27.46
CA VAL A 332 1.42 -1.76 27.04
C VAL A 332 1.30 -1.72 25.52
N LEU A 333 0.12 -1.41 24.99
CA LEU A 333 -0.18 -1.29 23.56
C LEU A 333 0.46 -2.42 22.72
N PRO A 334 0.05 -3.68 22.98
CA PRO A 334 0.66 -4.85 22.37
C PRO A 334 0.55 -4.76 20.84
N ASP A 335 -0.64 -4.45 20.34
CA ASP A 335 -1.00 -4.57 18.93
C ASP A 335 -1.47 -3.22 18.36
N ALA A 336 -1.39 -3.12 17.04
CA ALA A 336 -1.90 -2.00 16.25
C ALA A 336 -2.50 -2.57 14.96
N PHE A 337 -3.69 -2.10 14.58
CA PHE A 337 -4.42 -2.60 13.42
C PHE A 337 -4.72 -1.46 12.46
N LEU A 338 -4.45 -1.69 11.17
CA LEU A 338 -4.89 -0.83 10.08
C LEU A 338 -6.33 -1.20 9.69
N LEU A 339 -7.25 -0.26 9.83
CA LEU A 339 -8.67 -0.42 9.50
C LEU A 339 -9.09 0.64 8.48
N PRO A 340 -10.06 0.37 7.58
CA PRO A 340 -10.65 1.44 6.75
C PRO A 340 -11.23 2.56 7.61
N ARG A 341 -11.13 3.81 7.16
CA ARG A 341 -11.87 4.93 7.77
C ARG A 341 -13.37 4.63 7.79
N GLY A 342 -14.03 5.04 8.87
CA GLY A 342 -15.44 4.72 9.13
C GLY A 342 -15.64 3.36 9.80
N SER A 343 -14.57 2.60 10.06
CA SER A 343 -14.64 1.38 10.86
C SER A 343 -15.13 1.65 12.28
N THR A 344 -15.87 0.70 12.82
CA THR A 344 -16.46 0.74 14.15
C THR A 344 -15.68 -0.12 15.15
N PRO A 345 -15.97 -0.03 16.47
CA PRO A 345 -15.37 -0.93 17.45
C PRO A 345 -15.66 -2.41 17.21
N ARG A 346 -16.75 -2.73 16.50
CA ARG A 346 -17.06 -4.10 16.12
C ARG A 346 -16.16 -4.61 15.00
N ASP A 347 -15.82 -3.75 14.04
CA ASP A 347 -14.85 -4.07 12.99
C ASP A 347 -13.47 -4.31 13.57
N LEU A 348 -13.05 -3.48 14.54
CA LEU A 348 -11.83 -3.73 15.32
C LEU A 348 -11.89 -5.08 16.04
N ALA A 349 -13.04 -5.46 16.61
CA ALA A 349 -13.20 -6.74 17.28
C ALA A 349 -12.98 -7.93 16.33
N TYR A 350 -13.51 -7.86 15.11
CA TYR A 350 -13.26 -8.86 14.07
C TYR A 350 -11.81 -8.86 13.58
N ALA A 351 -11.18 -7.69 13.49
CA ALA A 351 -9.76 -7.58 13.14
C ALA A 351 -8.84 -8.24 14.17
N VAL A 352 -9.18 -8.15 15.46
CA VAL A 352 -8.47 -8.87 16.53
C VAL A 352 -8.70 -10.37 16.42
N HIS A 353 -9.97 -10.81 16.42
CA HIS A 353 -10.32 -12.24 16.25
C HIS A 353 -11.82 -12.41 15.97
N SER A 354 -12.20 -13.39 15.13
CA SER A 354 -13.60 -13.66 14.79
C SER A 354 -14.48 -13.91 16.01
N ASP A 355 -14.02 -14.73 16.97
CA ASP A 355 -14.77 -15.03 18.20
C ASP A 355 -15.01 -13.78 19.06
N ILE A 356 -14.08 -12.82 19.05
CA ILE A 356 -14.22 -11.57 19.81
C ILE A 356 -15.30 -10.70 19.14
N GLY A 357 -15.30 -10.63 17.81
CA GLY A 357 -16.32 -9.95 17.00
C GLY A 357 -17.72 -10.56 17.15
N ASP A 358 -17.83 -11.89 17.09
CA ASP A 358 -19.10 -12.61 17.26
C ASP A 358 -19.67 -12.48 18.68
N GLY A 359 -18.77 -12.42 19.68
CA GLY A 359 -19.12 -12.20 21.08
C GLY A 359 -19.20 -10.72 21.49
N TYR A 360 -19.09 -9.77 20.57
CA TYR A 360 -18.98 -8.34 20.89
C TYR A 360 -20.18 -7.85 21.73
N LEU A 361 -19.88 -7.16 22.84
CA LEU A 361 -20.89 -6.57 23.73
C LEU A 361 -20.88 -5.05 23.70
N HIS A 362 -19.69 -4.46 23.87
CA HIS A 362 -19.47 -3.01 23.79
C HIS A 362 -17.98 -2.69 23.76
N ALA A 363 -17.66 -1.42 23.53
CA ALA A 363 -16.30 -0.91 23.61
C ALA A 363 -16.19 0.31 24.53
N VAL A 364 -14.97 0.55 25.01
CA VAL A 364 -14.59 1.69 25.84
C VAL A 364 -13.41 2.38 25.19
N ASP A 365 -13.53 3.69 24.97
CA ASP A 365 -12.40 4.55 24.62
C ASP A 365 -11.53 4.72 25.87
N ALA A 366 -10.30 4.21 25.78
CA ALA A 366 -9.35 4.19 26.89
C ALA A 366 -8.68 5.56 27.14
N ARG A 367 -8.72 6.46 26.15
CA ARG A 367 -8.27 7.86 26.28
C ARG A 367 -9.33 8.68 27.03
N ALA A 368 -10.58 8.63 26.56
CA ALA A 368 -11.69 9.37 27.17
C ALA A 368 -12.30 8.69 28.41
N LYS A 369 -11.94 7.43 28.68
CA LYS A 369 -12.43 6.61 29.81
C LYS A 369 -13.95 6.50 29.85
N ARG A 370 -14.57 6.37 28.68
CA ARG A 370 -16.03 6.28 28.54
C ARG A 370 -16.41 5.20 27.55
N ARG A 371 -17.59 4.63 27.73
CA ARG A 371 -18.20 3.73 26.76
C ARG A 371 -18.51 4.51 25.48
N ILE A 372 -18.22 3.89 24.35
CA ILE A 372 -18.56 4.39 23.02
C ILE A 372 -19.71 3.58 22.43
N ALA A 373 -20.42 4.18 21.49
CA ALA A 373 -21.53 3.54 20.80
C ALA A 373 -21.00 2.48 19.81
N GLU A 374 -21.87 1.55 19.40
CA GLU A 374 -21.49 0.50 18.42
C GLU A 374 -21.25 1.09 17.03
N ASP A 375 -21.95 2.17 16.68
CA ASP A 375 -21.84 2.93 15.45
C ASP A 375 -20.84 4.10 15.54
N HIS A 376 -20.04 4.17 16.60
CA HIS A 376 -18.98 5.18 16.70
C HIS A 376 -17.90 4.89 15.65
N GLU A 377 -17.65 5.84 14.77
CA GLU A 377 -16.52 5.78 13.84
C GLU A 377 -15.22 5.98 14.61
N LEU A 378 -14.29 5.03 14.47
CA LEU A 378 -12.96 5.09 15.07
C LEU A 378 -12.08 6.11 14.34
N GLU A 379 -11.15 6.72 15.10
CA GLU A 379 -10.20 7.71 14.60
C GLU A 379 -8.74 7.21 14.68
N GLU A 380 -7.84 7.88 13.96
CA GLU A 380 -6.40 7.59 13.98
C GLU A 380 -5.85 7.70 15.41
N GLY A 381 -5.15 6.66 15.88
CA GLY A 381 -4.53 6.65 17.21
C GLY A 381 -5.47 6.31 18.36
N ASP A 382 -6.70 5.88 18.06
CA ASP A 382 -7.66 5.45 19.06
C ASP A 382 -7.16 4.23 19.85
N VAL A 383 -7.37 4.26 21.16
CA VAL A 383 -7.04 3.16 22.07
C VAL A 383 -8.32 2.59 22.64
N ILE A 384 -8.67 1.38 22.20
CA ILE A 384 -10.02 0.82 22.42
C ILE A 384 -9.94 -0.45 23.23
N LYS A 385 -10.72 -0.51 24.31
CA LYS A 385 -11.01 -1.76 25.01
C LYS A 385 -12.26 -2.40 24.45
N ILE A 386 -12.11 -3.60 23.91
CA ILE A 386 -13.24 -4.42 23.46
C ILE A 386 -13.71 -5.30 24.61
N VAL A 387 -15.02 -5.32 24.85
CA VAL A 387 -15.66 -6.24 25.80
C VAL A 387 -16.47 -7.25 25.00
N SER A 388 -16.09 -8.52 25.11
CA SER A 388 -16.72 -9.63 24.40
C SER A 388 -17.09 -10.76 25.37
N THR A 389 -18.02 -11.63 24.97
CA THR A 389 -18.31 -12.88 25.69
C THR A 389 -17.25 -13.95 25.47
N ALA A 390 -16.42 -13.81 24.43
CA ALA A 390 -15.24 -14.64 24.23
C ALA A 390 -14.16 -14.31 25.27
N LYS A 391 -13.43 -15.32 25.73
CA LYS A 391 -12.42 -15.20 26.80
C LYS A 391 -11.01 -15.07 26.26
#